data_AF-A0A0N4ZCY7-F1
#
_entry.id   AF-A0A0N4ZCY7-F1
#
_cell.length_a   1.000
_cell.length_b   1.000
_cell.length_c   1.000
_cell.angle_alpha   90.00
_cell.angle_beta   90.00
_cell.angle_gamma   90.00
#
_symmetry.space_group_name_H-M   'P 1'
#
loop_
_entity.id
_entity.type
_entity.pdbx_description
1 polymer ?
#
loop_
_entity_poly.entity_id
_entity_poly.type
_entity_poly.pdbx_seq_one_letter_code
_entity_poly.pdbx_strand_id
1 'polypeptide(L)'
;MNSLLENYGSGSEGEVESDPETERMVAPIVPSLDVELAPGVVNYLDNRVVAIGTVKGKNQELGYNPKFEELYTPEAGPKNPFKSSQSLAPKNMLTGYVQKTHLSDFQFEKEIRSFDTLGYASNPSGNVGSTFVGDVNKAEENDGASLFDSAKTGREKRKRQVNRDPSDIEGFTGPWTRFVDEETVAKPTQEQQEKINEFLKKQQMKSKKFKKISEDEEHIMDESVIIHMKESVDYRGKSFMELPSYSGVNLREDYVPQNCTIPKKLFHTYTGHQKQINAIKWFPKSGHMFLSCSMDGKVKLWDTYNKNQCLITYKGKVKNRFDAKSIPFCCKFNPDEDKNNMIMAGLQNKKITQWDTRTGEVVQTYDRHLGAVNSITFFDKNRRFVSTSDDKSLRIWEWEIPVDTKLIQNVGLHSIPTMTKSPDDQWIIGQSMDNRIVLFQLIDDKLKFAKKKALRGHNTQGFPCTTDFSPDMSYVISGDGDGKLFIWNWKTHRIEAKWKAHDKQTMVSIWHPHERSKIVTGGGDGIIKMWC
;
A
#
# COMPACT_ATOMS: atom_id res chain seq x y z
N MET A 1 57.84 -90.40 4.56
CA MET A 1 57.22 -91.74 4.47
C MET A 1 56.30 -91.71 3.26
N ASN A 2 56.39 -92.70 2.37
CA ASN A 2 55.49 -93.05 1.25
C ASN A 2 55.22 -91.93 0.20
N SER A 3 55.34 -92.08 -1.13
CA SER A 3 55.12 -93.19 -2.10
C SER A 3 53.63 -93.54 -2.33
N LEU A 4 53.16 -93.89 -3.54
CA LEU A 4 53.75 -93.93 -4.90
C LEU A 4 53.09 -92.82 -5.79
N LEU A 5 53.05 -92.71 -7.13
CA LEU A 5 53.41 -93.46 -8.37
C LEU A 5 53.85 -92.42 -9.45
N GLU A 6 54.28 -92.73 -10.68
CA GLU A 6 55.18 -93.76 -11.26
C GLU A 6 55.41 -93.41 -12.77
N ASN A 7 56.47 -93.91 -13.44
CA ASN A 7 56.94 -93.44 -14.76
C ASN A 7 56.69 -94.41 -15.93
N TYR A 8 56.34 -93.88 -17.12
CA TYR A 8 56.66 -94.36 -18.49
C TYR A 8 56.29 -93.24 -19.51
N GLY A 9 56.83 -93.14 -20.74
CA GLY A 9 57.93 -93.87 -21.39
C GLY A 9 57.92 -93.74 -22.93
N SER A 10 59.10 -93.69 -23.59
CA SER A 10 59.33 -93.61 -25.06
C SER A 10 59.00 -92.26 -25.74
N GLY A 11 59.68 -91.82 -26.81
CA GLY A 11 60.94 -92.29 -27.43
C GLY A 11 61.10 -91.96 -28.93
N SER A 12 62.33 -92.14 -29.44
CA SER A 12 62.81 -92.04 -30.84
C SER A 12 63.10 -90.65 -31.44
N GLU A 13 64.38 -90.43 -31.76
CA GLU A 13 64.85 -89.58 -32.87
C GLU A 13 64.87 -90.40 -34.19
N GLY A 14 65.28 -89.80 -35.32
CA GLY A 14 65.35 -90.48 -36.62
C GLY A 14 65.91 -89.67 -37.79
N GLU A 15 67.23 -89.41 -37.75
CA GLU A 15 68.18 -89.29 -38.88
C GLU A 15 68.00 -88.26 -40.04
N VAL A 16 69.10 -87.51 -40.29
CA VAL A 16 69.73 -87.23 -41.63
C VAL A 16 69.02 -86.20 -42.55
N GLU A 17 69.68 -85.33 -43.34
CA GLU A 17 71.09 -85.21 -43.81
C GLU A 17 71.61 -83.75 -43.75
N SER A 18 72.84 -83.48 -44.23
CA SER A 18 73.47 -82.15 -44.23
C SER A 18 74.04 -81.76 -45.61
N ASP A 19 73.85 -80.52 -46.05
CA ASP A 19 74.58 -79.94 -47.20
C ASP A 19 74.83 -78.41 -47.02
N PRO A 20 75.93 -77.82 -47.54
CA PRO A 20 76.34 -76.45 -47.19
C PRO A 20 76.54 -75.51 -48.40
N GLU A 21 75.49 -74.86 -48.92
CA GLU A 21 75.64 -73.94 -50.07
C GLU A 21 74.71 -72.71 -50.09
N THR A 22 74.93 -71.72 -49.22
CA THR A 22 74.36 -70.35 -49.37
C THR A 22 75.29 -69.23 -48.91
N GLU A 23 76.33 -68.92 -49.68
CA GLU A 23 76.95 -67.58 -49.61
C GLU A 23 76.12 -66.56 -50.42
N ARG A 24 75.51 -65.57 -49.74
CA ARG A 24 75.25 -64.22 -50.30
C ARG A 24 74.77 -63.20 -49.26
N MET A 25 75.54 -62.11 -49.14
CA MET A 25 75.10 -60.79 -48.67
C MET A 25 74.52 -60.70 -47.25
N VAL A 26 75.39 -60.79 -46.24
CA VAL A 26 75.14 -60.12 -44.95
C VAL A 26 75.33 -58.61 -45.14
N ALA A 27 74.26 -57.81 -45.00
CA ALA A 27 74.34 -56.36 -44.92
C ALA A 27 74.49 -55.91 -43.45
N PRO A 28 75.37 -54.96 -43.12
CA PRO A 28 75.55 -54.50 -41.74
C PRO A 28 74.38 -53.62 -41.28
N ILE A 29 73.90 -53.85 -40.06
CA ILE A 29 72.96 -52.94 -39.38
C ILE A 29 73.76 -51.72 -38.88
N VAL A 30 73.76 -50.66 -39.68
CA VAL A 30 74.30 -49.35 -39.29
C VAL A 30 73.18 -48.57 -38.57
N PRO A 31 73.43 -47.98 -37.38
CA PRO A 31 72.45 -47.09 -36.76
C PRO A 31 72.39 -45.78 -37.55
N SER A 32 71.25 -45.46 -38.16
CA SER A 32 71.03 -44.14 -38.74
C SER A 32 70.88 -43.13 -37.61
N LEU A 33 71.85 -42.21 -37.51
CA LEU A 33 71.76 -41.07 -36.61
C LEU A 33 70.97 -39.98 -37.32
N ASP A 34 69.65 -40.15 -37.41
CA ASP A 34 68.74 -39.24 -38.12
C ASP A 34 68.54 -37.93 -37.35
N VAL A 35 69.59 -37.10 -37.37
CA VAL A 35 69.58 -35.71 -36.90
C VAL A 35 69.01 -34.84 -38.03
N GLU A 36 67.68 -34.70 -38.09
CA GLU A 36 67.03 -33.83 -39.07
C GLU A 36 67.46 -32.37 -38.90
N LEU A 37 68.24 -31.86 -39.86
CA LEU A 37 68.82 -30.52 -39.83
C LEU A 37 67.90 -29.42 -40.43
N ALA A 38 66.63 -29.76 -40.68
CA ALA A 38 65.60 -28.87 -41.19
C ALA A 38 64.23 -29.28 -40.63
N PRO A 39 63.30 -28.34 -40.39
CA PRO A 39 61.99 -28.69 -39.83
C PRO A 39 61.15 -29.47 -40.86
N GLY A 40 60.93 -30.76 -40.60
CA GLY A 40 60.04 -31.59 -41.40
C GLY A 40 58.63 -31.02 -41.44
N VAL A 41 58.16 -30.65 -42.63
CA VAL A 41 56.73 -30.39 -42.87
C VAL A 41 56.04 -31.75 -42.78
N VAL A 42 55.33 -31.98 -41.66
CA VAL A 42 54.73 -33.28 -41.31
C VAL A 42 53.57 -33.62 -42.25
N ASN A 43 53.93 -34.13 -43.42
CA ASN A 43 53.02 -34.82 -44.32
C ASN A 43 52.69 -36.19 -43.71
N TYR A 44 51.40 -36.56 -43.75
CA TYR A 44 50.83 -37.70 -43.04
C TYR A 44 50.83 -37.56 -41.51
N LEU A 45 49.93 -36.71 -41.00
CA LEU A 45 49.18 -37.08 -39.80
C LEU A 45 48.42 -38.37 -40.12
N ASP A 46 48.97 -39.53 -39.73
CA ASP A 46 48.25 -40.80 -39.78
C ASP A 46 46.91 -40.66 -39.02
N ASN A 47 45.85 -41.34 -39.45
CA ASN A 47 44.52 -41.15 -38.90
C ASN A 47 44.40 -41.57 -37.42
N ARG A 48 45.40 -42.29 -36.89
CA ARG A 48 45.59 -42.49 -35.44
C ARG A 48 46.05 -41.22 -34.73
N VAL A 49 46.96 -40.44 -35.33
CA VAL A 49 47.41 -39.14 -34.81
C VAL A 49 46.34 -38.05 -34.97
N VAL A 50 45.44 -38.17 -35.94
CA VAL A 50 44.23 -37.33 -36.03
C VAL A 50 43.28 -37.56 -34.83
N ALA A 51 43.29 -38.75 -34.23
CA ALA A 51 42.64 -39.02 -32.93
C ALA A 51 43.50 -38.56 -31.71
N ILE A 52 44.79 -38.24 -31.91
CA ILE A 52 45.73 -37.69 -30.93
C ILE A 52 45.93 -36.18 -31.16
N GLY A 53 44.89 -35.49 -31.64
CA GLY A 53 44.66 -34.14 -31.14
C GLY A 53 44.44 -34.26 -29.63
N THR A 54 45.34 -33.66 -28.83
CA THR A 54 45.39 -33.71 -27.36
C THR A 54 44.01 -33.95 -26.74
N VAL A 55 43.89 -34.99 -25.89
CA VAL A 55 42.63 -35.36 -25.20
C VAL A 55 42.03 -34.09 -24.63
N LYS A 56 40.99 -33.57 -25.30
CA LYS A 56 40.47 -32.23 -25.02
C LYS A 56 40.10 -32.22 -23.54
N GLY A 57 40.64 -31.29 -22.75
CA GLY A 57 40.50 -31.21 -21.27
C GLY A 57 39.08 -30.97 -20.73
N LYS A 58 38.07 -31.36 -21.50
CA LYS A 58 36.63 -31.37 -21.23
C LYS A 58 35.99 -32.74 -21.54
N ASN A 59 36.66 -33.62 -22.27
CA ASN A 59 36.20 -34.99 -22.52
C ASN A 59 36.54 -35.85 -21.29
N GLN A 60 35.53 -36.26 -20.55
CA GLN A 60 35.69 -36.98 -19.26
C GLN A 60 35.76 -38.51 -19.42
N GLU A 61 35.54 -39.04 -20.62
CA GLU A 61 35.50 -40.47 -20.94
C GLU A 61 36.51 -40.79 -22.05
N LEU A 62 37.17 -41.95 -21.94
CA LEU A 62 38.21 -42.42 -22.85
C LEU A 62 37.82 -43.76 -23.47
N GLY A 63 37.88 -43.85 -24.79
CA GLY A 63 37.57 -45.08 -25.55
C GLY A 63 38.74 -46.06 -25.69
N TYR A 64 39.89 -45.76 -25.09
CA TYR A 64 41.08 -46.61 -25.05
C TYR A 64 41.87 -46.35 -23.76
N ASN A 65 42.82 -47.22 -23.44
CA ASN A 65 43.72 -47.05 -22.29
C ASN A 65 45.00 -46.32 -22.73
N PRO A 66 45.19 -45.02 -22.42
CA PRO A 66 46.44 -44.31 -22.71
C PRO A 66 47.56 -44.71 -21.74
N LYS A 67 48.81 -44.41 -22.10
CA LYS A 67 49.92 -44.46 -21.14
C LYS A 67 49.83 -43.31 -20.13
N PHE A 68 50.49 -43.48 -18.97
CA PHE A 68 50.57 -42.43 -17.95
C PHE A 68 51.12 -41.11 -18.50
N GLU A 69 52.22 -41.18 -19.25
CA GLU A 69 52.89 -40.03 -19.89
C GLU A 69 51.99 -39.32 -20.91
N GLU A 70 51.12 -40.06 -21.61
CA GLU A 70 50.20 -39.51 -22.61
C GLU A 70 49.02 -38.80 -21.93
N LEU A 71 48.50 -39.37 -20.83
CA LEU A 71 47.31 -38.86 -20.12
C LEU A 71 47.61 -37.68 -19.19
N TYR A 72 48.77 -37.67 -18.52
CA TYR A 72 49.14 -36.66 -17.53
C TYR A 72 50.12 -35.61 -18.08
N THR A 73 50.10 -35.37 -19.40
CA THR A 73 50.83 -34.24 -20.00
C THR A 73 50.35 -32.90 -19.41
N PRO A 74 51.24 -32.01 -18.94
CA PRO A 74 50.83 -30.71 -18.41
C PRO A 74 50.40 -29.76 -19.55
N GLU A 75 49.33 -28.99 -19.34
CA GLU A 75 48.88 -27.97 -20.29
C GLU A 75 49.99 -26.92 -20.52
N ALA A 76 50.45 -26.79 -21.77
CA ALA A 76 51.51 -25.86 -22.14
C ALA A 76 51.00 -24.42 -22.30
N GLY A 77 51.54 -23.48 -21.50
CA GLY A 77 51.29 -22.05 -21.63
C GLY A 77 51.15 -21.32 -20.28
N PRO A 78 51.01 -19.98 -20.30
CA PRO A 78 50.79 -19.20 -19.09
C PRO A 78 49.36 -19.40 -18.55
N LYS A 79 49.24 -19.55 -17.22
CA LYS A 79 47.93 -19.60 -16.54
C LYS A 79 47.19 -18.26 -16.75
N ASN A 80 45.94 -18.32 -17.21
CA ASN A 80 45.15 -17.13 -17.53
C ASN A 80 44.86 -16.28 -16.26
N PRO A 81 45.36 -15.03 -16.17
CA PRO A 81 45.25 -14.20 -14.97
C PRO A 81 43.85 -13.57 -14.78
N PHE A 82 42.99 -13.59 -15.80
CA PHE A 82 41.65 -13.00 -15.75
C PHE A 82 40.59 -13.93 -15.15
N LYS A 83 40.95 -15.16 -14.80
CA LYS A 83 40.09 -16.09 -14.07
C LYS A 83 40.30 -15.94 -12.56
N SER A 84 39.21 -15.77 -11.80
CA SER A 84 39.26 -15.89 -10.34
C SER A 84 39.70 -17.29 -9.91
N SER A 85 40.15 -17.46 -8.66
CA SER A 85 40.47 -18.77 -8.06
C SER A 85 39.34 -19.78 -8.27
N GLN A 86 38.10 -19.33 -8.08
CA GLN A 86 36.88 -20.12 -8.32
C GLN A 86 36.66 -20.55 -9.78
N SER A 87 37.23 -19.83 -10.75
CA SER A 87 37.13 -20.12 -12.19
C SER A 87 38.39 -20.79 -12.76
N LEU A 88 39.45 -20.88 -11.96
CA LEU A 88 40.66 -21.67 -12.23
C LEU A 88 40.54 -23.11 -11.72
N ALA A 89 39.79 -23.33 -10.63
CA ALA A 89 39.56 -24.67 -10.09
C ALA A 89 38.73 -25.55 -11.06
N PRO A 90 39.04 -26.86 -11.18
CA PRO A 90 38.20 -27.80 -11.92
C PRO A 90 36.83 -27.93 -11.25
N LYS A 91 35.76 -27.96 -12.04
CA LYS A 91 34.38 -27.89 -11.56
C LYS A 91 33.44 -28.76 -12.39
N ASN A 92 32.47 -29.34 -11.69
CA ASN A 92 31.30 -30.02 -12.27
C ASN A 92 30.01 -29.25 -11.93
N MET A 93 29.98 -28.57 -10.78
CA MET A 93 28.92 -27.66 -10.35
C MET A 93 29.47 -26.24 -10.13
N LEU A 94 28.59 -25.23 -10.04
CA LEU A 94 28.98 -23.82 -9.88
C LEU A 94 29.92 -23.58 -8.68
N THR A 95 29.76 -24.33 -7.60
CA THR A 95 30.53 -24.19 -6.36
C THR A 95 31.82 -25.02 -6.31
N GLY A 96 31.94 -26.12 -7.07
CA GLY A 96 33.06 -27.06 -6.97
C GLY A 96 32.98 -28.27 -7.89
N TYR A 97 33.80 -29.29 -7.62
CA TYR A 97 33.74 -30.59 -8.28
C TYR A 97 32.94 -31.59 -7.41
N VAL A 98 32.05 -32.37 -8.03
CA VAL A 98 31.31 -33.46 -7.38
C VAL A 98 31.47 -34.71 -8.22
N GLN A 99 31.85 -35.78 -7.55
CA GLN A 99 32.00 -37.12 -8.09
C GLN A 99 31.38 -38.10 -7.09
N LYS A 100 30.82 -39.20 -7.59
CA LYS A 100 30.37 -40.30 -6.73
C LYS A 100 31.61 -41.04 -6.21
N THR A 101 31.80 -41.04 -4.90
CA THR A 101 32.84 -41.83 -4.21
C THR A 101 32.20 -43.07 -3.59
N HIS A 102 33.01 -44.11 -3.39
CA HIS A 102 32.61 -45.33 -2.69
C HIS A 102 33.50 -45.47 -1.46
N LEU A 103 33.01 -44.96 -0.32
CA LEU A 103 33.60 -45.12 1.00
C LEU A 103 32.82 -46.19 1.78
N SER A 104 33.43 -46.74 2.83
CA SER A 104 32.69 -47.55 3.80
C SER A 104 31.85 -46.65 4.70
N ASP A 105 30.54 -46.92 4.81
CA ASP A 105 29.62 -46.16 5.68
C ASP A 105 30.16 -46.04 7.12
N PHE A 106 30.76 -47.12 7.65
CA PHE A 106 31.36 -47.11 8.98
C PHE A 106 32.58 -46.19 9.08
N GLN A 107 33.44 -46.13 8.06
CA GLN A 107 34.59 -45.23 8.06
C GLN A 107 34.14 -43.77 7.94
N PHE A 108 33.18 -43.48 7.07
CA PHE A 108 32.59 -42.15 6.90
C PHE A 108 31.96 -41.64 8.20
N GLU A 109 31.15 -42.48 8.86
CA GLU A 109 30.51 -42.15 10.15
C GLU A 109 31.53 -42.09 11.31
N LYS A 110 32.60 -42.90 11.28
CA LYS A 110 33.72 -42.87 12.23
C LYS A 110 34.40 -41.50 12.22
N GLU A 111 34.76 -41.01 11.04
CA GLU A 111 35.44 -39.72 10.89
C GLU A 111 34.51 -38.54 11.19
N ILE A 112 33.27 -38.53 10.67
CA ILE A 112 32.31 -37.43 10.91
C ILE A 112 32.00 -37.26 12.40
N ARG A 113 31.67 -38.35 13.12
CA ARG A 113 31.37 -38.24 14.55
C ARG A 113 32.60 -37.85 15.38
N SER A 114 33.81 -38.15 14.91
CA SER A 114 35.04 -37.70 15.56
C SER A 114 35.26 -36.21 15.32
N PHE A 115 34.99 -35.71 14.12
CA PHE A 115 35.02 -34.27 13.83
C PHE A 115 34.02 -33.49 14.71
N ASP A 116 32.76 -33.94 14.75
CA ASP A 116 31.69 -33.27 15.50
C ASP A 116 31.90 -33.28 17.04
N THR A 117 32.65 -34.24 17.60
CA THR A 117 32.81 -34.41 19.06
C THR A 117 34.20 -34.08 19.61
N LEU A 118 35.25 -34.28 18.81
CA LEU A 118 36.65 -34.04 19.20
C LEU A 118 37.25 -32.82 18.49
N GLY A 119 36.70 -32.43 17.34
CA GLY A 119 37.15 -31.29 16.53
C GLY A 119 38.18 -31.64 15.45
N TYR A 120 38.46 -32.93 15.21
CA TYR A 120 39.37 -33.38 14.16
C TYR A 120 38.91 -34.69 13.50
N ALA A 121 39.35 -34.91 12.26
CA ALA A 121 39.17 -36.16 11.51
C ALA A 121 40.29 -36.35 10.48
N SER A 122 40.42 -37.57 9.96
CA SER A 122 41.34 -37.94 8.88
C SER A 122 40.95 -37.27 7.56
N ASN A 123 41.90 -36.72 6.82
CA ASN A 123 41.64 -36.06 5.55
C ASN A 123 41.17 -37.06 4.46
N PRO A 124 39.96 -36.91 3.88
CA PRO A 124 39.49 -37.80 2.81
C PRO A 124 40.10 -37.49 1.42
N SER A 125 40.92 -36.45 1.26
CA SER A 125 41.57 -36.15 -0.02
C SER A 125 42.77 -37.09 -0.26
N GLY A 126 42.55 -38.20 -0.97
CA GLY A 126 43.53 -39.28 -1.21
C GLY A 126 44.71 -38.95 -2.13
N ASN A 127 45.35 -37.79 -1.97
CA ASN A 127 46.55 -37.37 -2.71
C ASN A 127 47.67 -36.81 -1.81
N VAL A 128 47.50 -36.91 -0.48
CA VAL A 128 48.49 -36.61 0.56
C VAL A 128 48.36 -37.71 1.64
N GLY A 129 49.44 -38.03 2.34
CA GLY A 129 49.43 -39.03 3.41
C GLY A 129 48.51 -38.68 4.58
N SER A 130 48.33 -39.63 5.51
CA SER A 130 47.45 -39.53 6.68
C SER A 130 47.69 -38.23 7.47
N THR A 131 46.80 -37.27 7.24
CA THR A 131 46.85 -35.91 7.79
C THR A 131 45.50 -35.60 8.41
N PHE A 132 45.50 -34.98 9.58
CA PHE A 132 44.26 -34.60 10.26
C PHE A 132 43.78 -33.21 9.83
N VAL A 133 42.46 -33.03 9.80
CA VAL A 133 41.77 -31.78 9.44
C VAL A 133 40.94 -31.34 10.64
N GLY A 134 41.00 -30.05 10.99
CA GLY A 134 40.41 -29.49 12.20
C GLY A 134 41.49 -29.14 13.22
N ASP A 135 41.25 -29.41 14.49
CA ASP A 135 42.18 -29.15 15.60
C ASP A 135 43.32 -30.19 15.63
N VAL A 136 44.32 -30.02 14.76
CA VAL A 136 45.47 -30.95 14.61
C VAL A 136 46.17 -31.24 15.94
N ASN A 137 46.38 -30.23 16.79
CA ASN A 137 46.98 -30.40 18.12
C ASN A 137 46.21 -31.40 18.99
N LYS A 138 44.87 -31.42 18.90
CA LYS A 138 44.04 -32.38 19.65
C LYS A 138 44.09 -33.78 19.03
N ALA A 139 44.35 -33.89 17.73
CA ALA A 139 44.59 -35.18 17.10
C ALA A 139 45.90 -35.79 17.61
N GLU A 140 46.96 -35.00 17.73
CA GLU A 140 48.24 -35.40 18.32
C GLU A 140 48.12 -35.73 19.81
N GLU A 141 47.42 -34.91 20.61
CA GLU A 141 47.15 -35.16 22.04
C GLU A 141 46.37 -36.47 22.34
N ASN A 142 45.71 -37.06 21.34
CA ASN A 142 44.87 -38.25 21.47
C ASN A 142 45.31 -39.40 20.54
N ASP A 143 46.54 -39.37 20.01
CA ASP A 143 47.12 -40.37 19.09
C ASP A 143 46.24 -40.67 17.85
N GLY A 144 45.42 -39.71 17.40
CA GLY A 144 44.47 -39.86 16.30
C GLY A 144 43.25 -40.76 16.59
N ALA A 145 42.99 -41.09 17.86
CA ALA A 145 41.87 -41.95 18.25
C ALA A 145 40.50 -41.35 17.92
N SER A 146 39.57 -42.16 17.42
CA SER A 146 38.20 -41.73 17.13
C SER A 146 37.24 -41.84 18.31
N LEU A 147 36.02 -41.35 18.14
CA LEU A 147 34.90 -41.58 19.08
C LEU A 147 34.53 -43.07 19.26
N PHE A 148 34.84 -43.93 18.28
CA PHE A 148 34.51 -45.37 18.32
C PHE A 148 35.64 -46.24 18.89
N ASP A 149 36.87 -45.74 18.90
CA ASP A 149 37.99 -46.41 19.57
C ASP A 149 37.86 -46.13 21.08
N SER A 150 38.10 -47.13 21.94
CA SER A 150 37.68 -47.08 23.36
C SER A 150 38.57 -46.23 24.29
N ALA A 151 39.16 -45.16 23.73
CA ALA A 151 39.96 -44.18 24.45
C ALA A 151 39.14 -43.48 25.55
N LYS A 152 39.58 -43.65 26.80
CA LYS A 152 38.92 -43.04 27.96
C LYS A 152 39.29 -41.56 28.07
N THR A 153 38.55 -40.70 27.38
CA THR A 153 38.63 -39.24 27.59
C THR A 153 38.37 -38.93 29.08
N GLY A 154 39.42 -38.48 29.78
CA GLY A 154 39.45 -38.37 31.25
C GLY A 154 38.63 -37.23 31.86
N ARG A 155 37.52 -36.83 31.24
CA ARG A 155 36.67 -35.71 31.69
C ARG A 155 35.74 -36.14 32.83
N GLU A 156 35.54 -35.25 33.80
CA GLU A 156 34.58 -35.47 34.88
C GLU A 156 33.14 -35.59 34.34
N LYS A 157 32.37 -36.53 34.91
CA LYS A 157 30.97 -36.74 34.52
C LYS A 157 30.05 -35.81 35.32
N ARG A 158 29.38 -34.88 34.64
CA ARG A 158 28.34 -34.03 35.24
C ARG A 158 27.30 -34.88 35.98
N LYS A 159 26.99 -34.49 37.23
CA LYS A 159 26.09 -35.23 38.11
C LYS A 159 24.64 -35.05 37.67
N ARG A 160 23.84 -36.12 37.76
CA ARG A 160 22.39 -36.10 37.53
C ARG A 160 21.65 -36.47 38.80
N GLN A 161 20.46 -35.91 39.01
CA GLN A 161 19.50 -36.46 39.97
C GLN A 161 18.84 -37.67 39.32
N VAL A 162 19.06 -38.87 39.87
CA VAL A 162 18.61 -40.13 39.26
C VAL A 162 17.75 -40.89 40.25
N ASN A 163 16.43 -40.86 40.03
CA ASN A 163 15.49 -41.79 40.65
C ASN A 163 15.10 -42.86 39.62
N ARG A 164 15.27 -44.14 39.99
CA ARG A 164 14.99 -45.30 39.12
C ARG A 164 13.83 -46.16 39.60
N ASP A 165 13.19 -45.81 40.72
CA ASP A 165 12.16 -46.66 41.32
C ASP A 165 10.80 -46.32 40.70
N PRO A 166 10.21 -47.22 39.87
CA PRO A 166 9.00 -46.91 39.09
C PRO A 166 7.72 -46.85 39.94
N SER A 167 7.84 -47.11 41.24
CA SER A 167 6.76 -46.96 42.23
C SER A 167 6.54 -45.51 42.66
N ASP A 168 7.51 -44.61 42.42
CA ASP A 168 7.42 -43.19 42.73
C ASP A 168 6.78 -42.42 41.56
N ILE A 169 5.47 -42.20 41.67
CA ILE A 169 4.64 -41.64 40.59
C ILE A 169 5.02 -40.19 40.23
N GLU A 170 5.56 -39.42 41.18
CA GLU A 170 5.92 -38.00 40.98
C GLU A 170 7.44 -37.79 40.81
N GLY A 171 8.27 -38.62 41.45
CA GLY A 171 9.73 -38.49 41.44
C GLY A 171 10.48 -39.39 40.46
N PHE A 172 9.85 -40.38 39.80
CA PHE A 172 10.54 -41.26 38.84
C PHE A 172 11.07 -40.47 37.63
N THR A 173 12.38 -40.58 37.38
CA THR A 173 13.07 -39.81 36.33
C THR A 173 13.84 -40.68 35.33
N GLY A 174 14.27 -41.88 35.73
CA GLY A 174 14.75 -42.93 34.81
C GLY A 174 15.90 -42.48 33.88
N PRO A 175 15.78 -42.62 32.54
CA PRO A 175 16.71 -42.04 31.58
C PRO A 175 16.60 -40.51 31.41
N TRP A 176 15.45 -39.90 31.66
CA TRP A 176 15.14 -38.47 31.45
C TRP A 176 15.63 -37.56 32.59
N THR A 177 16.75 -37.94 33.20
CA THR A 177 17.34 -37.32 34.37
C THR A 177 18.10 -36.05 34.01
N ARG A 178 17.64 -34.90 34.53
CA ARG A 178 18.34 -33.61 34.41
C ARG A 178 19.67 -33.64 35.15
N PHE A 179 20.60 -32.78 34.73
CA PHE A 179 21.81 -32.55 35.50
C PHE A 179 21.53 -31.63 36.71
N VAL A 180 22.36 -31.71 37.75
CA VAL A 180 22.18 -30.93 39.00
C VAL A 180 22.45 -29.43 38.80
N ASP A 181 23.25 -29.11 37.81
CA ASP A 181 23.69 -27.77 37.37
C ASP A 181 22.87 -27.23 36.18
N GLU A 182 21.65 -27.75 35.96
CA GLU A 182 20.81 -27.43 34.80
C GLU A 182 19.58 -26.58 35.19
N GLU A 183 19.68 -25.26 34.99
CA GLU A 183 18.54 -24.34 35.17
C GLU A 183 17.54 -24.47 34.00
N THR A 184 16.28 -24.76 34.32
CA THR A 184 15.24 -25.03 33.30
C THR A 184 14.65 -23.77 32.65
N VAL A 185 14.92 -22.57 33.17
CA VAL A 185 14.34 -21.31 32.69
C VAL A 185 15.40 -20.21 32.63
N ALA A 186 16.14 -20.17 31.53
CA ALA A 186 17.04 -19.06 31.21
C ALA A 186 16.24 -17.77 30.95
N LYS A 187 16.08 -16.93 31.98
CA LYS A 187 15.52 -15.58 31.85
C LYS A 187 16.62 -14.62 31.37
N PRO A 188 16.34 -13.70 30.43
CA PRO A 188 17.28 -12.63 30.10
C PRO A 188 17.64 -11.80 31.35
N THR A 189 18.86 -11.28 31.42
CA THR A 189 19.22 -10.30 32.47
C THR A 189 18.36 -9.05 32.35
N GLN A 190 18.19 -8.30 33.45
CA GLN A 190 17.30 -7.13 33.48
C GLN A 190 17.58 -6.13 32.34
N GLU A 191 18.84 -5.80 32.07
CA GLU A 191 19.22 -4.96 30.92
C GLU A 191 18.77 -5.54 29.56
N GLN A 192 18.87 -6.86 29.38
CA GLN A 192 18.46 -7.52 28.14
C GLN A 192 16.94 -7.45 28.01
N GLN A 193 16.20 -7.65 29.10
CA GLN A 193 14.74 -7.52 29.13
C GLN A 193 14.30 -6.08 28.83
N GLU A 194 15.01 -5.07 29.34
CA GLU A 194 14.78 -3.65 29.01
C GLU A 194 15.06 -3.35 27.53
N LYS A 195 16.18 -3.85 26.97
CA LYS A 195 16.52 -3.73 25.53
C LYS A 195 15.48 -4.42 24.63
N ILE A 196 14.98 -5.60 25.03
CA ILE A 196 13.88 -6.31 24.35
C ILE A 196 12.58 -5.50 24.42
N ASN A 197 12.23 -4.96 25.59
CA ASN A 197 11.04 -4.11 25.76
C ASN A 197 11.12 -2.83 24.92
N GLU A 198 12.30 -2.21 24.80
CA GLU A 198 12.52 -1.04 23.95
C GLU A 198 12.37 -1.39 22.45
N PHE A 199 12.90 -2.54 22.02
CA PHE A 199 12.71 -3.05 20.66
C PHE A 199 11.24 -3.34 20.35
N LEU A 200 10.52 -4.00 21.26
CA LEU A 200 9.09 -4.29 21.12
C LEU A 200 8.26 -3.00 21.06
N LYS A 201 8.56 -1.99 21.89
CA LYS A 201 7.95 -0.65 21.76
C LYS A 201 8.22 -0.04 20.39
N LYS A 202 9.48 -0.03 19.92
CA LYS A 202 9.86 0.46 18.58
C LYS A 202 9.15 -0.30 17.44
N GLN A 203 8.84 -1.58 17.62
CA GLN A 203 8.06 -2.37 16.66
C GLN A 203 6.56 -2.04 16.71
N GLN A 204 5.99 -1.88 17.91
CA GLN A 204 4.59 -1.48 18.11
C GLN A 204 4.31 -0.11 17.51
N MET A 205 5.14 0.91 17.78
CA MET A 205 5.03 2.26 17.20
C MET A 205 5.08 2.26 15.66
N LYS A 206 5.80 1.29 15.05
CA LYS A 206 5.86 1.12 13.59
C LYS A 206 4.64 0.38 13.01
N SER A 207 3.83 -0.27 13.83
CA SER A 207 2.67 -1.03 13.37
C SER A 207 1.57 -0.11 12.81
N LYS A 208 0.91 -0.53 11.73
CA LYS A 208 -0.21 0.24 11.15
C LYS A 208 -1.38 0.42 12.13
N LYS A 209 -1.56 -0.50 13.08
CA LYS A 209 -2.60 -0.40 14.13
C LYS A 209 -2.27 0.71 15.13
N PHE A 210 -1.03 0.76 15.63
CA PHE A 210 -0.63 1.83 16.54
C PHE A 210 -0.65 3.19 15.84
N LYS A 211 -0.08 3.29 14.62
CA LYS A 211 -0.14 4.52 13.82
C LYS A 211 -1.55 5.07 13.67
N LYS A 212 -2.52 4.23 13.34
CA LYS A 212 -3.91 4.69 13.22
C LYS A 212 -4.47 5.19 14.57
N ILE A 213 -4.17 4.51 15.67
CA ILE A 213 -4.61 4.94 17.01
C ILE A 213 -3.96 6.27 17.39
N SER A 214 -2.65 6.44 17.17
CA SER A 214 -1.98 7.73 17.41
C SER A 214 -2.44 8.83 16.45
N GLU A 215 -2.80 8.52 15.21
CA GLU A 215 -3.42 9.48 14.28
C GLU A 215 -4.84 9.88 14.75
N ASP A 216 -5.64 8.94 15.26
CA ASP A 216 -6.96 9.20 15.84
C ASP A 216 -6.88 9.97 17.19
N GLU A 217 -5.78 9.83 17.96
CA GLU A 217 -5.49 10.57 19.20
C GLU A 217 -4.84 11.96 18.96
N GLU A 218 -3.88 12.09 18.05
CA GLU A 218 -3.28 13.38 17.62
C GLU A 218 -4.31 14.28 16.92
N HIS A 219 -5.41 13.71 16.42
CA HIS A 219 -6.57 14.47 15.96
C HIS A 219 -7.39 15.14 17.09
N ILE A 220 -6.99 14.99 18.36
CA ILE A 220 -7.36 15.89 19.46
C ILE A 220 -6.52 17.18 19.33
N MET A 221 -6.78 17.94 18.26
CA MET A 221 -6.26 19.30 18.07
C MET A 221 -6.90 20.25 19.08
N ASP A 222 -6.10 21.12 19.69
CA ASP A 222 -6.58 22.12 20.66
C ASP A 222 -7.60 23.11 20.08
N GLU A 223 -8.66 23.36 20.84
CA GLU A 223 -9.78 24.23 20.46
C GLU A 223 -9.33 25.68 20.30
N SER A 224 -9.17 26.11 19.04
CA SER A 224 -8.55 27.40 18.71
C SER A 224 -9.50 28.28 17.87
N VAL A 225 -10.44 28.91 18.58
CA VAL A 225 -11.30 29.98 18.03
C VAL A 225 -10.50 31.28 17.95
N ILE A 226 -10.06 31.65 16.75
CA ILE A 226 -9.33 32.90 16.52
C ILE A 226 -10.31 33.98 16.10
N ILE A 227 -10.65 34.86 17.03
CA ILE A 227 -11.40 36.10 16.77
C ILE A 227 -10.43 37.14 16.20
N HIS A 228 -10.75 37.77 15.07
CA HIS A 228 -9.89 38.79 14.44
C HIS A 228 -10.35 40.22 14.74
N MET A 229 -11.56 40.36 15.29
CA MET A 229 -12.08 41.64 15.78
C MET A 229 -11.42 42.02 17.10
N LYS A 230 -11.08 43.30 17.26
CA LYS A 230 -10.58 43.87 18.54
C LYS A 230 -11.69 44.04 19.58
N GLU A 231 -12.91 44.27 19.10
CA GLU A 231 -14.12 44.50 19.89
C GLU A 231 -15.16 43.46 19.46
N SER A 232 -15.76 42.75 20.41
CA SER A 232 -16.78 41.71 20.17
C SER A 232 -18.21 42.25 20.26
N VAL A 233 -18.36 43.52 20.66
CA VAL A 233 -19.64 44.17 20.99
C VAL A 233 -19.59 45.62 20.50
N ASP A 234 -20.64 46.07 19.83
CA ASP A 234 -20.81 47.45 19.39
C ASP A 234 -21.04 48.41 20.58
N TYR A 235 -20.87 49.72 20.34
CA TYR A 235 -21.16 50.84 21.26
C TYR A 235 -22.56 50.85 21.91
N ARG A 236 -23.47 49.96 21.50
CA ARG A 236 -24.84 49.78 22.03
C ARG A 236 -25.00 48.54 22.92
N GLY A 237 -23.91 47.82 23.23
CA GLY A 237 -23.97 46.52 23.90
C GLY A 237 -24.44 45.38 22.98
N LYS A 238 -24.45 45.59 21.65
CA LYS A 238 -24.95 44.63 20.66
C LYS A 238 -23.83 43.74 20.15
N SER A 239 -24.07 42.42 20.11
CA SER A 239 -23.17 41.49 19.44
C SER A 239 -23.20 41.67 17.92
N PHE A 240 -22.09 41.40 17.24
CA PHE A 240 -21.98 41.38 15.76
C PHE A 240 -22.97 40.45 15.04
N MET A 241 -23.67 39.56 15.76
CA MET A 241 -24.71 38.65 15.29
C MET A 241 -26.07 39.34 15.07
N GLU A 242 -26.27 40.56 15.58
CA GLU A 242 -27.54 41.27 15.45
C GLU A 242 -27.64 42.06 14.13
N LEU A 243 -28.86 42.21 13.63
CA LEU A 243 -29.17 42.89 12.36
C LEU A 243 -28.56 44.31 12.27
N PRO A 244 -27.64 44.59 11.33
CA PRO A 244 -27.05 45.91 11.17
C PRO A 244 -28.09 46.89 10.60
N SER A 245 -28.49 47.88 11.41
CA SER A 245 -29.58 48.82 11.07
C SER A 245 -29.19 49.93 10.08
N TYR A 246 -28.01 49.85 9.46
CA TYR A 246 -27.41 50.89 8.62
C TYR A 246 -27.00 50.40 7.21
N SER A 247 -27.35 49.15 6.85
CA SER A 247 -27.03 48.53 5.56
C SER A 247 -27.71 49.18 4.34
N GLY A 248 -28.71 50.04 4.55
CA GLY A 248 -29.54 50.62 3.47
C GLY A 248 -30.52 49.64 2.82
N VAL A 249 -30.55 48.39 3.29
CA VAL A 249 -31.40 47.29 2.76
C VAL A 249 -32.17 46.66 3.91
N ASN A 250 -33.42 46.27 3.69
CA ASN A 250 -34.21 45.58 4.71
C ASN A 250 -33.76 44.11 4.82
N LEU A 251 -33.00 43.78 5.86
CA LEU A 251 -32.44 42.44 6.12
C LEU A 251 -33.36 41.56 7.00
N ARG A 252 -34.68 41.75 6.90
CA ARG A 252 -35.69 40.96 7.62
C ARG A 252 -36.21 39.81 6.75
N GLU A 253 -36.57 38.71 7.41
CA GLU A 253 -37.07 37.47 6.80
C GLU A 253 -38.23 37.71 5.82
N ASP A 254 -39.17 38.60 6.15
CA ASP A 254 -40.34 38.92 5.33
C ASP A 254 -40.02 39.64 4.00
N TYR A 255 -38.79 40.15 3.83
CA TYR A 255 -38.42 40.98 2.69
C TYR A 255 -37.74 40.19 1.57
N VAL A 256 -38.52 39.85 0.55
CA VAL A 256 -38.03 39.34 -0.74
C VAL A 256 -37.82 40.51 -1.71
N PRO A 257 -36.62 40.71 -2.28
CA PRO A 257 -36.33 41.80 -3.20
C PRO A 257 -36.96 41.54 -4.58
N GLN A 258 -37.79 42.48 -5.04
CA GLN A 258 -38.37 42.43 -6.39
C GLN A 258 -37.35 42.85 -7.46
N ASN A 259 -37.46 42.26 -8.65
CA ASN A 259 -36.64 42.56 -9.84
C ASN A 259 -35.13 42.41 -9.55
N CYS A 260 -34.69 41.16 -9.44
CA CYS A 260 -33.27 40.83 -9.37
C CYS A 260 -32.54 41.25 -10.65
N THR A 261 -31.24 41.54 -10.53
CA THR A 261 -30.38 42.05 -11.58
C THR A 261 -29.10 41.23 -11.63
N ILE A 262 -28.63 40.91 -12.84
CA ILE A 262 -27.34 40.24 -13.02
C ILE A 262 -26.20 41.19 -12.58
N PRO A 263 -25.34 40.79 -11.62
CA PRO A 263 -24.20 41.61 -11.23
C PRO A 263 -23.19 41.73 -12.37
N LYS A 264 -22.47 42.86 -12.39
CA LYS A 264 -21.54 43.21 -13.47
C LYS A 264 -20.13 43.52 -12.99
N LYS A 265 -19.92 43.70 -11.68
CA LYS A 265 -18.62 44.02 -11.10
C LYS A 265 -18.27 43.08 -9.96
N LEU A 266 -16.99 42.80 -9.80
CA LEU A 266 -16.44 42.24 -8.58
C LEU A 266 -16.48 43.34 -7.50
N PHE A 267 -17.22 43.12 -6.42
CA PHE A 267 -17.36 44.05 -5.30
C PHE A 267 -16.28 43.83 -4.24
N HIS A 268 -16.06 42.58 -3.84
CA HIS A 268 -15.04 42.23 -2.84
C HIS A 268 -14.43 40.84 -3.07
N THR A 269 -13.19 40.66 -2.62
CA THR A 269 -12.44 39.40 -2.68
C THR A 269 -11.96 39.02 -1.29
N TYR A 270 -12.66 38.11 -0.63
CA TYR A 270 -12.29 37.61 0.69
C TYR A 270 -11.17 36.57 0.55
N THR A 271 -10.01 36.89 1.12
CA THR A 271 -8.82 36.02 1.11
C THR A 271 -8.50 35.48 2.51
N GLY A 272 -7.96 34.27 2.59
CA GLY A 272 -7.45 33.71 3.85
C GLY A 272 -7.89 32.29 4.23
N HIS A 273 -8.56 31.55 3.33
CA HIS A 273 -8.40 30.09 3.31
C HIS A 273 -7.16 29.72 2.48
N GLN A 274 -6.52 28.60 2.81
CA GLN A 274 -5.30 28.13 2.13
C GLN A 274 -5.58 27.02 1.10
N LYS A 275 -6.82 26.53 1.02
CA LYS A 275 -7.27 25.48 0.10
C LYS A 275 -8.70 25.75 -0.37
N GLN A 276 -9.12 25.01 -1.40
CA GLN A 276 -10.48 24.91 -1.93
C GLN A 276 -11.59 25.06 -0.88
N ILE A 277 -12.60 25.87 -1.23
CA ILE A 277 -13.83 26.04 -0.47
C ILE A 277 -14.82 24.92 -0.88
N ASN A 278 -15.38 24.24 0.12
CA ASN A 278 -16.35 23.15 -0.08
C ASN A 278 -17.79 23.65 -0.01
N ALA A 279 -18.05 24.59 0.90
CA ALA A 279 -19.39 25.11 1.15
C ALA A 279 -19.32 26.57 1.63
N ILE A 280 -20.35 27.33 1.27
CA ILE A 280 -20.69 28.64 1.83
C ILE A 280 -22.16 28.58 2.26
N LYS A 281 -22.51 29.22 3.38
CA LYS A 281 -23.92 29.46 3.75
C LYS A 281 -24.08 30.86 4.33
N TRP A 282 -25.08 31.58 3.82
CA TRP A 282 -25.60 32.79 4.45
C TRP A 282 -26.10 32.50 5.86
N PHE A 283 -26.00 33.51 6.73
CA PHE A 283 -26.66 33.48 8.02
C PHE A 283 -28.20 33.50 7.81
N PRO A 284 -28.96 32.62 8.51
CA PRO A 284 -30.41 32.50 8.31
C PRO A 284 -31.16 33.82 8.60
N LYS A 285 -32.37 33.91 8.05
CA LYS A 285 -33.34 35.02 8.21
C LYS A 285 -32.88 36.42 7.76
N SER A 286 -31.61 36.62 7.39
CA SER A 286 -31.04 37.97 7.28
C SER A 286 -29.84 38.18 6.33
N GLY A 287 -29.04 37.16 6.01
CA GLY A 287 -27.94 37.28 5.04
C GLY A 287 -26.77 38.22 5.40
N HIS A 288 -26.81 38.92 6.54
CA HIS A 288 -25.84 39.96 6.93
C HIS A 288 -24.38 39.46 7.10
N MET A 289 -24.22 38.14 7.24
CA MET A 289 -22.95 37.43 7.40
C MET A 289 -23.02 36.09 6.65
N PHE A 290 -21.87 35.47 6.35
CA PHE A 290 -21.81 34.10 5.83
C PHE A 290 -20.70 33.26 6.49
N LEU A 291 -20.95 31.96 6.57
CA LEU A 291 -19.97 30.94 6.94
C LEU A 291 -19.36 30.32 5.68
N SER A 292 -18.05 30.05 5.70
CA SER A 292 -17.36 29.27 4.67
C SER A 292 -16.52 28.13 5.26
N CYS A 293 -16.57 26.97 4.60
CA CYS A 293 -15.85 25.76 5.00
C CYS A 293 -14.84 25.38 3.91
N SER A 294 -13.59 25.09 4.30
CA SER A 294 -12.50 24.76 3.38
C SER A 294 -11.79 23.46 3.74
N MET A 295 -11.16 22.85 2.73
CA MET A 295 -10.24 21.70 2.88
C MET A 295 -9.00 22.00 3.74
N ASP A 296 -8.81 23.25 4.20
CA ASP A 296 -7.76 23.62 5.16
C ASP A 296 -8.15 23.37 6.64
N GLY A 297 -9.30 22.71 6.87
CA GLY A 297 -9.75 22.29 8.21
C GLY A 297 -10.35 23.41 9.05
N LYS A 298 -10.65 24.56 8.44
CA LYS A 298 -11.13 25.76 9.11
C LYS A 298 -12.52 26.12 8.61
N VAL A 299 -13.34 26.59 9.54
CA VAL A 299 -14.57 27.32 9.21
C VAL A 299 -14.31 28.79 9.48
N LYS A 300 -14.70 29.67 8.56
CA LYS A 300 -14.60 31.13 8.73
C LYS A 300 -15.97 31.77 8.69
N LEU A 301 -16.12 32.81 9.50
CA LEU A 301 -17.31 33.65 9.57
C LEU A 301 -16.95 35.04 9.05
N TRP A 302 -17.73 35.54 8.09
CA TRP A 302 -17.46 36.78 7.36
C TRP A 302 -18.66 37.73 7.41
N ASP A 303 -18.36 39.02 7.48
CA ASP A 303 -19.31 40.13 7.33
C ASP A 303 -19.42 40.58 5.86
N THR A 304 -20.58 41.12 5.47
CA THR A 304 -20.86 41.62 4.10
C THR A 304 -21.34 43.07 4.03
N TYR A 305 -21.42 43.80 5.16
CA TYR A 305 -21.94 45.17 5.22
C TYR A 305 -21.04 46.15 5.98
N ASN A 306 -20.32 45.72 7.01
CA ASN A 306 -19.66 46.65 7.94
C ASN A 306 -18.23 47.00 7.49
N LYS A 307 -17.41 45.97 7.26
CA LYS A 307 -15.98 46.06 6.91
C LYS A 307 -15.55 45.03 5.86
N ASN A 308 -16.40 44.07 5.51
CA ASN A 308 -16.10 42.91 4.64
C ASN A 308 -14.92 42.07 5.16
N GLN A 309 -14.84 41.86 6.47
CA GLN A 309 -13.71 41.21 7.14
C GLN A 309 -14.04 39.79 7.63
N CYS A 310 -13.00 38.98 7.81
CA CYS A 310 -13.06 37.73 8.55
C CYS A 310 -13.28 38.06 10.03
N LEU A 311 -14.44 37.72 10.59
CA LEU A 311 -14.78 37.99 11.99
C LEU A 311 -14.10 36.96 12.90
N ILE A 312 -14.27 35.68 12.57
CA ILE A 312 -13.80 34.53 13.36
C ILE A 312 -13.27 33.44 12.42
N THR A 313 -12.10 32.87 12.74
CA THR A 313 -11.65 31.57 12.22
C THR A 313 -11.81 30.52 13.30
N TYR A 314 -12.68 29.55 13.08
CA TYR A 314 -12.74 28.32 13.89
C TYR A 314 -11.70 27.34 13.35
N LYS A 315 -10.71 26.98 14.18
CA LYS A 315 -9.83 25.82 13.98
C LYS A 315 -10.20 24.72 14.97
N GLY A 316 -9.99 23.46 14.56
CA GLY A 316 -9.73 22.36 15.49
C GLY A 316 -10.80 22.11 16.55
N LYS A 317 -11.95 21.57 16.13
CA LYS A 317 -12.71 20.44 16.74
C LYS A 317 -14.21 20.57 16.50
N VAL A 318 -14.88 19.42 16.40
CA VAL A 318 -16.35 19.31 16.35
C VAL A 318 -16.84 19.16 17.79
N LYS A 319 -17.64 20.11 18.30
CA LYS A 319 -18.10 20.14 19.71
C LYS A 319 -18.58 18.78 20.22
N ASN A 320 -19.53 18.17 19.50
CA ASN A 320 -19.97 16.79 19.72
C ASN A 320 -19.57 15.96 18.50
N ARG A 321 -18.61 15.04 18.66
CA ARG A 321 -18.29 14.04 17.63
C ARG A 321 -19.30 12.88 17.74
N PHE A 322 -20.50 13.09 17.22
CA PHE A 322 -21.51 12.05 17.01
C PHE A 322 -20.85 10.81 16.34
N ASP A 323 -21.15 9.58 16.80
CA ASP A 323 -20.55 8.33 16.27
C ASP A 323 -21.10 7.95 14.87
N ALA A 324 -20.85 8.83 13.91
CA ALA A 324 -20.91 8.48 12.51
C ALA A 324 -19.70 7.57 12.20
N LYS A 325 -19.97 6.25 12.17
CA LYS A 325 -19.02 5.17 11.80
C LYS A 325 -18.50 5.25 10.34
N SER A 326 -18.65 6.41 9.69
CA SER A 326 -18.36 6.70 8.29
C SER A 326 -18.39 8.22 8.06
N ILE A 327 -17.75 8.69 6.99
CA ILE A 327 -17.63 10.13 6.69
C ILE A 327 -18.99 10.72 6.28
N PRO A 328 -19.42 11.86 6.84
CA PRO A 328 -20.57 12.62 6.35
C PRO A 328 -20.19 13.47 5.13
N PHE A 329 -20.98 13.39 4.05
CA PHE A 329 -20.83 14.26 2.87
C PHE A 329 -21.69 15.52 2.97
N CYS A 330 -22.87 15.41 3.56
CA CYS A 330 -23.76 16.55 3.78
C CYS A 330 -24.35 16.54 5.19
N CYS A 331 -24.62 17.72 5.73
CA CYS A 331 -25.33 17.93 6.98
C CYS A 331 -26.39 19.02 6.82
N LYS A 332 -27.49 18.90 7.56
CA LYS A 332 -28.58 19.88 7.67
C LYS A 332 -29.13 19.86 9.10
N PHE A 333 -29.52 21.02 9.62
CA PHE A 333 -30.47 21.11 10.71
C PHE A 333 -31.89 20.97 10.14
N ASN A 334 -32.85 20.50 10.94
CA ASN A 334 -34.26 20.72 10.62
C ASN A 334 -34.54 22.24 10.64
N PRO A 335 -35.18 22.85 9.61
CA PRO A 335 -35.48 24.28 9.61
C PRO A 335 -36.68 24.69 10.48
N ASP A 336 -37.47 23.74 11.01
CA ASP A 336 -38.60 24.04 11.90
C ASP A 336 -38.14 24.53 13.27
N GLU A 337 -38.75 25.61 13.78
CA GLU A 337 -38.28 26.26 15.01
C GLU A 337 -38.33 25.33 16.23
N ASP A 338 -39.39 24.51 16.32
CA ASP A 338 -39.60 23.48 17.36
C ASP A 338 -38.56 22.34 17.33
N LYS A 339 -37.96 22.07 16.17
CA LYS A 339 -37.08 20.91 15.92
C LYS A 339 -35.64 21.28 15.58
N ASN A 340 -35.24 22.54 15.80
CA ASN A 340 -33.87 23.05 15.64
C ASN A 340 -32.79 22.24 16.39
N ASN A 341 -33.16 21.45 17.40
CA ASN A 341 -32.23 20.56 18.10
C ASN A 341 -31.84 19.31 17.28
N MET A 342 -32.54 19.01 16.18
CA MET A 342 -32.31 17.81 15.38
C MET A 342 -31.46 18.11 14.14
N ILE A 343 -30.41 17.31 13.94
CA ILE A 343 -29.57 17.33 12.74
C ILE A 343 -29.73 16.05 11.93
N MET A 344 -29.55 16.16 10.62
CA MET A 344 -29.37 15.05 9.70
C MET A 344 -28.00 15.09 9.04
N ALA A 345 -27.36 13.93 8.93
CA ALA A 345 -26.13 13.74 8.17
C ALA A 345 -26.32 12.64 7.11
N GLY A 346 -25.98 12.93 5.86
CA GLY A 346 -25.86 11.94 4.78
C GLY A 346 -24.46 11.36 4.77
N LEU A 347 -24.34 10.04 4.96
CA LEU A 347 -23.07 9.35 5.17
C LEU A 347 -22.59 8.58 3.92
N GLN A 348 -21.28 8.35 3.86
CA GLN A 348 -20.64 7.46 2.89
C GLN A 348 -21.08 5.99 3.04
N ASN A 349 -21.47 5.54 4.24
CA ASN A 349 -21.99 4.19 4.49
C ASN A 349 -23.44 3.96 4.00
N LYS A 350 -23.93 4.80 3.08
CA LYS A 350 -25.27 4.75 2.48
C LYS A 350 -26.43 5.06 3.43
N LYS A 351 -26.17 5.36 4.71
CA LYS A 351 -27.23 5.75 5.65
C LYS A 351 -27.35 7.26 5.75
N ILE A 352 -28.57 7.72 6.03
CA ILE A 352 -28.83 9.02 6.62
C ILE A 352 -29.03 8.78 8.12
N THR A 353 -28.34 9.56 8.95
CA THR A 353 -28.48 9.49 10.42
C THR A 353 -29.03 10.81 10.95
N GLN A 354 -30.11 10.70 11.73
CA GLN A 354 -30.75 11.80 12.44
C GLN A 354 -30.31 11.75 13.90
N TRP A 355 -29.86 12.87 14.45
CA TRP A 355 -29.33 12.97 15.82
C TRP A 355 -30.01 14.08 16.60
N ASP A 356 -30.20 13.90 17.90
CA ASP A 356 -30.53 15.00 18.82
C ASP A 356 -29.22 15.63 19.31
N THR A 357 -29.04 16.93 19.05
CA THR A 357 -27.87 17.68 19.51
C THR A 357 -27.75 17.77 21.03
N ARG A 358 -28.86 17.56 21.77
CA ARG A 358 -28.90 17.63 23.24
C ARG A 358 -28.36 16.37 23.90
N THR A 359 -28.72 15.19 23.41
CA THR A 359 -28.27 13.91 24.00
C THR A 359 -27.03 13.34 23.32
N GLY A 360 -26.78 13.71 22.05
CA GLY A 360 -25.72 13.11 21.24
C GLY A 360 -26.10 11.78 20.59
N GLU A 361 -27.34 11.32 20.76
CA GLU A 361 -27.79 10.00 20.32
C GLU A 361 -28.40 10.00 18.92
N VAL A 362 -28.39 8.83 18.27
CA VAL A 362 -29.08 8.60 17.00
C VAL A 362 -30.57 8.42 17.26
N VAL A 363 -31.38 9.38 16.82
CA VAL A 363 -32.85 9.31 16.89
C VAL A 363 -33.37 8.33 15.83
N GLN A 364 -32.87 8.42 14.59
CA GLN A 364 -33.36 7.61 13.48
C GLN A 364 -32.26 7.33 12.44
N THR A 365 -32.34 6.18 11.78
CA THR A 365 -31.53 5.89 10.59
C THR A 365 -32.40 5.52 9.40
N TYR A 366 -32.00 5.97 8.21
CA TYR A 366 -32.66 5.74 6.93
C TYR A 366 -31.63 5.07 6.00
N ASP A 367 -31.87 3.86 5.52
CA ASP A 367 -30.81 3.01 4.95
C ASP A 367 -31.14 2.31 3.62
N ARG A 368 -32.16 2.81 2.91
CA ARG A 368 -32.58 2.27 1.60
C ARG A 368 -31.68 2.67 0.43
N HIS A 369 -30.68 3.54 0.63
CA HIS A 369 -29.76 3.95 -0.42
C HIS A 369 -28.70 2.89 -0.75
N LEU A 370 -28.32 2.81 -2.04
CA LEU A 370 -27.36 1.82 -2.52
C LEU A 370 -25.95 2.40 -2.71
N GLY A 371 -25.81 3.73 -2.70
CA GLY A 371 -24.54 4.47 -2.75
C GLY A 371 -24.43 5.50 -1.62
N ALA A 372 -23.33 6.24 -1.57
CA ALA A 372 -23.15 7.35 -0.63
C ALA A 372 -24.23 8.43 -0.81
N VAL A 373 -24.62 9.12 0.28
CA VAL A 373 -25.64 10.17 0.25
C VAL A 373 -25.00 11.55 0.14
N ASN A 374 -25.17 12.21 -1.02
CA ASN A 374 -24.43 13.42 -1.39
C ASN A 374 -25.12 14.71 -0.94
N SER A 375 -26.44 14.78 -1.01
CA SER A 375 -27.23 15.94 -0.58
C SER A 375 -28.52 15.53 0.11
N ILE A 376 -28.99 16.40 1.01
CA ILE A 376 -30.30 16.36 1.68
C ILE A 376 -30.93 17.75 1.51
N THR A 377 -32.21 17.82 1.14
CA THR A 377 -32.95 19.09 0.98
C THR A 377 -34.38 18.93 1.46
N PHE A 378 -34.77 19.74 2.44
CA PHE A 378 -36.15 19.85 2.93
C PHE A 378 -37.05 20.54 1.90
N PHE A 379 -38.30 20.11 1.83
CA PHE A 379 -39.38 20.70 1.03
C PHE A 379 -40.73 20.41 1.71
N ASP A 380 -41.84 20.86 1.13
CA ASP A 380 -43.20 20.57 1.65
C ASP A 380 -43.34 20.99 3.13
N LYS A 381 -43.07 22.28 3.40
CA LYS A 381 -43.05 22.88 4.74
C LYS A 381 -42.24 22.07 5.76
N ASN A 382 -41.04 21.64 5.33
CA ASN A 382 -40.06 20.82 6.07
C ASN A 382 -40.52 19.42 6.51
N ARG A 383 -41.80 19.06 6.37
CA ARG A 383 -42.33 17.71 6.67
C ARG A 383 -41.60 16.60 5.90
N ARG A 384 -41.11 16.90 4.69
CA ARG A 384 -40.43 15.95 3.81
C ARG A 384 -39.04 16.43 3.43
N PHE A 385 -38.17 15.47 3.12
CA PHE A 385 -36.87 15.76 2.53
C PHE A 385 -36.57 14.86 1.33
N VAL A 386 -35.92 15.43 0.32
CA VAL A 386 -35.28 14.68 -0.76
C VAL A 386 -33.83 14.43 -0.36
N SER A 387 -33.35 13.24 -0.67
CA SER A 387 -31.93 12.89 -0.57
C SER A 387 -31.41 12.37 -1.91
N THR A 388 -30.14 12.66 -2.19
CA THR A 388 -29.44 12.25 -3.41
C THR A 388 -28.32 11.29 -3.11
N SER A 389 -28.00 10.41 -4.06
CA SER A 389 -26.96 9.41 -3.86
C SER A 389 -26.30 8.96 -5.16
N ASP A 390 -25.09 8.42 -5.04
CA ASP A 390 -24.29 7.92 -6.17
C ASP A 390 -24.88 6.72 -6.91
N ASP A 391 -25.92 6.08 -6.36
CA ASP A 391 -26.75 5.11 -7.08
C ASP A 391 -27.66 5.76 -8.15
N LYS A 392 -27.47 7.07 -8.44
CA LYS A 392 -28.21 7.87 -9.43
C LYS A 392 -29.70 7.94 -9.14
N SER A 393 -30.05 7.88 -7.86
CA SER A 393 -31.43 7.96 -7.40
C SER A 393 -31.69 9.18 -6.53
N LEU A 394 -32.98 9.53 -6.46
CA LEU A 394 -33.52 10.44 -5.47
C LEU A 394 -34.55 9.69 -4.66
N ARG A 395 -34.42 9.73 -3.33
CA ARG A 395 -35.41 9.18 -2.40
C ARG A 395 -36.09 10.31 -1.65
N ILE A 396 -37.40 10.20 -1.56
CA ILE A 396 -38.27 11.10 -0.81
C ILE A 396 -38.68 10.40 0.49
N TRP A 397 -38.51 11.10 1.59
CA TRP A 397 -38.80 10.61 2.93
C TRP A 397 -39.78 11.55 3.61
N GLU A 398 -40.62 11.00 4.47
CA GLU A 398 -41.29 11.79 5.51
C GLU A 398 -40.39 11.83 6.74
N TRP A 399 -40.40 12.98 7.43
CA TRP A 399 -39.62 13.17 8.64
C TRP A 399 -39.96 12.12 9.70
N GLU A 400 -38.96 11.68 10.47
CA GLU A 400 -39.03 10.58 11.46
C GLU A 400 -39.37 9.18 10.89
N ILE A 401 -39.72 9.02 9.59
CA ILE A 401 -40.15 7.74 8.99
C ILE A 401 -39.05 7.11 8.11
N PRO A 402 -38.47 5.94 8.48
CA PRO A 402 -37.32 5.34 7.79
C PRO A 402 -37.65 4.59 6.49
N VAL A 403 -38.80 4.86 5.87
CA VAL A 403 -39.25 4.24 4.61
C VAL A 403 -39.37 5.32 3.55
N ASP A 404 -38.79 5.10 2.37
CA ASP A 404 -38.89 6.03 1.25
C ASP A 404 -40.29 6.00 0.64
N THR A 405 -41.01 7.12 0.76
CA THR A 405 -42.37 7.28 0.22
C THR A 405 -42.39 7.25 -1.30
N LYS A 406 -41.26 7.62 -1.93
CA LYS A 406 -41.08 7.60 -3.37
C LYS A 406 -39.60 7.52 -3.77
N LEU A 407 -39.31 6.56 -4.64
CA LEU A 407 -38.06 6.46 -5.40
C LEU A 407 -38.22 7.15 -6.76
N ILE A 408 -37.24 7.97 -7.16
CA ILE A 408 -37.10 8.50 -8.51
C ILE A 408 -35.76 8.03 -9.07
N GLN A 409 -35.83 7.07 -10.00
CA GLN A 409 -34.71 6.58 -10.82
C GLN A 409 -35.12 6.66 -12.29
N ASN A 410 -34.21 7.08 -13.17
CA ASN A 410 -34.38 7.04 -14.63
C ASN A 410 -33.02 6.73 -15.26
N VAL A 411 -32.97 5.92 -16.30
CA VAL A 411 -31.70 5.53 -16.98
C VAL A 411 -30.92 6.75 -17.51
N GLY A 412 -31.63 7.82 -17.89
CA GLY A 412 -31.04 9.09 -18.33
C GLY A 412 -30.74 10.11 -17.23
N LEU A 413 -30.72 9.71 -15.95
CA LEU A 413 -30.30 10.54 -14.81
C LEU A 413 -28.88 10.13 -14.36
N HIS A 414 -28.09 11.07 -13.85
CA HIS A 414 -26.77 10.79 -13.27
C HIS A 414 -26.73 11.10 -11.77
N SER A 415 -25.56 10.94 -11.12
CA SER A 415 -25.42 11.36 -9.72
C SER A 415 -25.65 12.87 -9.61
N ILE A 416 -26.44 13.27 -8.62
CA ILE A 416 -26.79 14.66 -8.32
C ILE A 416 -26.08 15.04 -7.02
N PRO A 417 -24.86 15.60 -7.07
CA PRO A 417 -24.12 15.97 -5.86
C PRO A 417 -24.80 17.07 -5.02
N THR A 418 -25.45 18.04 -5.67
CA THR A 418 -26.01 19.23 -5.01
C THR A 418 -27.50 19.39 -5.34
N MET A 419 -28.31 19.72 -4.34
CA MET A 419 -29.71 20.12 -4.49
C MET A 419 -30.05 21.38 -3.69
N THR A 420 -30.97 22.17 -4.24
CA THR A 420 -31.44 23.46 -3.69
C THR A 420 -32.93 23.64 -4.01
N LYS A 421 -33.72 24.07 -3.02
CA LYS A 421 -35.14 24.43 -3.19
C LYS A 421 -35.31 25.86 -3.70
N SER A 422 -36.37 26.15 -4.45
CA SER A 422 -36.76 27.52 -4.83
C SER A 422 -37.28 28.32 -3.63
N PRO A 423 -37.19 29.67 -3.64
CA PRO A 423 -37.87 30.51 -2.66
C PRO A 423 -39.36 30.18 -2.50
N ASP A 424 -40.05 29.94 -3.62
CA ASP A 424 -41.48 29.60 -3.67
C ASP A 424 -41.84 28.17 -3.17
N ASP A 425 -40.85 27.36 -2.79
CA ASP A 425 -40.95 25.90 -2.50
C ASP A 425 -41.58 25.00 -3.60
N GLN A 426 -42.07 25.57 -4.71
CA GLN A 426 -42.69 24.84 -5.82
C GLN A 426 -41.70 24.01 -6.65
N TRP A 427 -40.40 24.34 -6.61
CA TRP A 427 -39.37 23.69 -7.42
C TRP A 427 -38.17 23.28 -6.57
N ILE A 428 -37.58 22.15 -6.93
CA ILE A 428 -36.28 21.74 -6.41
C ILE A 428 -35.36 21.49 -7.61
N ILE A 429 -34.20 22.13 -7.57
CA ILE A 429 -33.15 21.96 -8.55
C ILE A 429 -32.13 20.97 -8.01
N GLY A 430 -31.61 20.10 -8.88
CA GLY A 430 -30.37 19.36 -8.64
C GLY A 430 -29.38 19.58 -9.78
N GLN A 431 -28.13 19.85 -9.46
CA GLN A 431 -27.08 19.80 -10.47
C GLN A 431 -26.72 18.33 -10.71
N SER A 432 -26.86 17.87 -11.96
CA SER A 432 -26.48 16.51 -12.36
C SER A 432 -25.11 16.52 -13.01
N MET A 433 -24.33 15.49 -12.71
CA MET A 433 -22.99 15.27 -13.25
C MET A 433 -22.96 15.02 -14.78
N ASP A 434 -24.11 15.00 -15.47
CA ASP A 434 -24.22 14.92 -16.95
C ASP A 434 -24.20 16.30 -17.66
N ASN A 435 -23.64 17.32 -17.01
CA ASN A 435 -23.60 18.72 -17.48
C ASN A 435 -24.99 19.36 -17.66
N ARG A 436 -25.91 19.06 -16.72
CA ARG A 436 -27.29 19.57 -16.72
C ARG A 436 -27.75 19.99 -15.34
N ILE A 437 -28.48 21.10 -15.29
CA ILE A 437 -29.33 21.41 -14.14
C ILE A 437 -30.66 20.69 -14.37
N VAL A 438 -30.98 19.76 -13.47
CA VAL A 438 -32.17 18.92 -13.50
C VAL A 438 -33.24 19.54 -12.60
N LEU A 439 -34.49 19.50 -13.05
CA LEU A 439 -35.60 20.20 -12.41
C LEU A 439 -36.67 19.22 -11.94
N PHE A 440 -37.10 19.43 -10.70
CA PHE A 440 -38.19 18.70 -10.07
C PHE A 440 -39.25 19.71 -9.65
N GLN A 441 -40.51 19.44 -10.00
CA GLN A 441 -41.65 20.27 -9.66
C GLN A 441 -42.46 19.60 -8.56
N LEU A 442 -42.83 20.34 -7.52
CA LEU A 442 -43.80 19.91 -6.53
C LEU A 442 -45.20 20.13 -7.12
N ILE A 443 -46.03 19.08 -7.17
CA ILE A 443 -47.42 19.16 -7.64
C ILE A 443 -48.23 18.15 -6.81
N ASP A 444 -49.25 18.61 -6.08
CA ASP A 444 -50.09 17.80 -5.19
C ASP A 444 -49.24 17.06 -4.12
N ASP A 445 -48.34 17.81 -3.46
CA ASP A 445 -47.27 17.39 -2.55
C ASP A 445 -46.31 16.30 -3.09
N LYS A 446 -46.49 15.90 -4.36
CA LYS A 446 -45.75 14.83 -5.02
C LYS A 446 -44.73 15.45 -5.95
N LEU A 447 -43.45 15.35 -5.58
CA LEU A 447 -42.35 15.78 -6.44
C LEU A 447 -42.33 14.95 -7.75
N LYS A 448 -42.34 15.64 -8.90
CA LYS A 448 -42.37 15.06 -10.25
C LYS A 448 -41.16 15.57 -11.06
N PHE A 449 -40.44 14.65 -11.71
CA PHE A 449 -39.27 14.98 -12.54
C PHE A 449 -39.70 15.64 -13.86
N ALA A 450 -39.31 16.90 -14.07
CA ALA A 450 -39.74 17.71 -15.20
C ALA A 450 -38.92 17.41 -16.49
N LYS A 451 -39.03 16.19 -17.03
CA LYS A 451 -38.23 15.67 -18.17
C LYS A 451 -38.01 16.60 -19.37
N LYS A 452 -38.92 17.54 -19.64
CA LYS A 452 -38.82 18.52 -20.74
C LYS A 452 -38.05 19.81 -20.40
N LYS A 453 -37.79 20.09 -19.12
CA LYS A 453 -37.01 21.24 -18.64
C LYS A 453 -35.65 20.76 -18.13
N ALA A 454 -34.57 21.28 -18.71
CA ALA A 454 -33.19 21.08 -18.25
C ALA A 454 -32.31 22.23 -18.73
N LEU A 455 -31.50 22.82 -17.86
CA LEU A 455 -30.54 23.87 -18.25
C LEU A 455 -29.23 23.20 -18.67
N ARG A 456 -28.71 23.52 -19.86
CA ARG A 456 -27.56 22.85 -20.49
C ARG A 456 -26.56 23.87 -21.05
N GLY A 457 -25.26 23.64 -20.86
CA GLY A 457 -24.20 24.49 -21.43
C GLY A 457 -23.08 24.91 -20.46
N HIS A 458 -23.13 24.46 -19.21
CA HIS A 458 -22.01 24.43 -18.26
C HIS A 458 -21.31 23.05 -18.32
N ASN A 459 -20.17 22.91 -17.65
CA ASN A 459 -19.33 21.72 -17.57
C ASN A 459 -18.98 21.38 -16.10
N THR A 460 -19.70 20.45 -15.50
CA THR A 460 -19.63 20.08 -14.08
C THR A 460 -19.25 18.62 -13.85
N GLN A 461 -18.72 17.94 -14.88
CA GLN A 461 -18.28 16.54 -14.77
C GLN A 461 -17.25 16.38 -13.64
N GLY A 462 -17.57 15.54 -12.66
CA GLY A 462 -16.71 15.25 -11.51
C GLY A 462 -16.68 16.32 -10.41
N PHE A 463 -17.39 17.45 -10.55
CA PHE A 463 -17.36 18.54 -9.58
C PHE A 463 -18.73 18.81 -8.94
N PRO A 464 -18.85 18.78 -7.60
CA PRO A 464 -20.10 19.08 -6.90
C PRO A 464 -20.35 20.59 -6.78
N CYS A 465 -20.56 21.27 -7.91
CA CYS A 465 -20.82 22.71 -7.91
C CYS A 465 -22.23 23.00 -7.36
N THR A 466 -22.38 24.03 -6.51
CA THR A 466 -23.73 24.42 -6.02
C THR A 466 -24.51 25.21 -7.08
N THR A 467 -25.82 25.01 -7.08
CA THR A 467 -26.79 25.82 -7.83
C THR A 467 -27.69 26.56 -6.87
N ASP A 468 -28.15 27.75 -7.26
CA ASP A 468 -29.03 28.57 -6.42
C ASP A 468 -29.99 29.43 -7.27
N PHE A 469 -31.06 29.92 -6.66
CA PHE A 469 -32.04 30.81 -7.30
C PHE A 469 -31.78 32.28 -6.94
N SER A 470 -32.23 33.22 -7.77
CA SER A 470 -32.49 34.58 -7.27
C SER A 470 -33.74 34.59 -6.37
N PRO A 471 -33.83 35.47 -5.36
CA PRO A 471 -34.98 35.55 -4.45
C PRO A 471 -36.33 35.76 -5.13
N ASP A 472 -36.36 36.45 -6.27
CA ASP A 472 -37.55 36.71 -7.09
C ASP A 472 -37.86 35.61 -8.13
N MET A 473 -37.10 34.50 -8.10
CA MET A 473 -37.13 33.41 -9.05
C MET A 473 -36.84 33.78 -10.53
N SER A 474 -36.41 35.01 -10.84
CA SER A 474 -36.05 35.41 -12.22
C SER A 474 -34.87 34.63 -12.80
N TYR A 475 -33.94 34.20 -11.94
CA TYR A 475 -32.66 33.62 -12.32
C TYR A 475 -32.30 32.35 -11.56
N VAL A 476 -31.45 31.54 -12.18
CA VAL A 476 -30.70 30.43 -11.56
C VAL A 476 -29.22 30.68 -11.78
N ILE A 477 -28.39 30.42 -10.77
CA ILE A 477 -26.93 30.46 -10.84
C ILE A 477 -26.38 29.03 -10.85
N SER A 478 -25.29 28.80 -11.59
CA SER A 478 -24.46 27.59 -11.44
C SER A 478 -22.97 27.90 -11.58
N GLY A 479 -22.17 27.37 -10.65
CA GLY A 479 -20.71 27.23 -10.80
C GLY A 479 -20.33 26.19 -11.86
N ASP A 480 -19.09 26.26 -12.32
CA ASP A 480 -18.54 25.52 -13.45
C ASP A 480 -17.13 24.96 -13.16
N GLY A 481 -16.78 23.85 -13.81
CA GLY A 481 -15.47 23.21 -13.70
C GLY A 481 -14.32 24.10 -14.20
N ASP A 482 -14.56 24.96 -15.18
CA ASP A 482 -13.56 25.87 -15.76
C ASP A 482 -13.40 27.18 -14.95
N GLY A 483 -13.97 27.26 -13.73
CA GLY A 483 -13.97 28.47 -12.91
C GLY A 483 -14.92 29.57 -13.38
N LYS A 484 -15.83 29.24 -14.30
CA LYS A 484 -16.86 30.17 -14.79
C LYS A 484 -18.04 30.24 -13.82
N LEU A 485 -18.79 31.32 -13.91
CA LEU A 485 -20.14 31.44 -13.38
C LEU A 485 -21.10 31.50 -14.57
N PHE A 486 -22.21 30.76 -14.48
CA PHE A 486 -23.32 30.85 -15.44
C PHE A 486 -24.57 31.35 -14.73
N ILE A 487 -25.27 32.30 -15.34
CA ILE A 487 -26.59 32.75 -14.91
C ILE A 487 -27.60 32.49 -16.02
N TRP A 488 -28.66 31.78 -15.63
CA TRP A 488 -29.74 31.31 -16.49
C TRP A 488 -31.00 32.11 -16.17
N ASN A 489 -31.68 32.64 -17.18
CA ASN A 489 -33.02 33.20 -17.00
C ASN A 489 -34.00 32.03 -16.80
N TRP A 490 -34.75 32.07 -15.70
CA TRP A 490 -35.67 31.02 -15.30
C TRP A 490 -36.85 30.86 -16.26
N LYS A 491 -37.40 31.98 -16.78
CA LYS A 491 -38.56 32.02 -17.66
C LYS A 491 -38.23 31.54 -19.09
N THR A 492 -37.02 31.81 -19.58
CA THR A 492 -36.59 31.44 -20.94
C THR A 492 -35.73 30.17 -21.00
N HIS A 493 -35.23 29.70 -19.85
CA HIS A 493 -34.27 28.59 -19.72
C HIS A 493 -32.97 28.75 -20.53
N ARG A 494 -32.58 30.00 -20.85
CA ARG A 494 -31.35 30.35 -21.59
C ARG A 494 -30.29 30.95 -20.66
N ILE A 495 -29.02 30.82 -21.04
CA ILE A 495 -27.91 31.57 -20.44
C ILE A 495 -28.08 33.04 -20.83
N GLU A 496 -28.15 33.96 -19.87
CA GLU A 496 -28.06 35.40 -20.14
C GLU A 496 -26.65 35.93 -19.92
N ALA A 497 -25.95 35.44 -18.89
CA ALA A 497 -24.59 35.84 -18.60
C ALA A 497 -23.69 34.65 -18.25
N LYS A 498 -22.43 34.75 -18.68
CA LYS A 498 -21.35 33.85 -18.29
C LYS A 498 -20.04 34.63 -18.23
N TRP A 499 -19.25 34.43 -17.18
CA TRP A 499 -17.92 35.04 -17.05
C TRP A 499 -16.99 34.14 -16.24
N LYS A 500 -15.67 34.34 -16.35
CA LYS A 500 -14.70 33.65 -15.48
C LYS A 500 -14.73 34.31 -14.11
N ALA A 501 -15.12 33.56 -13.08
CA ALA A 501 -15.19 34.05 -11.70
C ALA A 501 -13.90 33.74 -10.93
N HIS A 502 -13.38 32.52 -11.08
CA HIS A 502 -12.22 31.98 -10.37
C HIS A 502 -11.24 31.34 -11.34
N ASP A 503 -9.98 31.16 -10.93
CA ASP A 503 -8.95 30.55 -11.78
C ASP A 503 -8.95 29.01 -11.73
N LYS A 504 -9.65 28.47 -10.73
CA LYS A 504 -10.01 27.06 -10.58
C LYS A 504 -11.54 26.92 -10.52
N GLN A 505 -12.03 25.68 -10.45
CA GLN A 505 -13.45 25.30 -10.34
C GLN A 505 -14.26 26.25 -9.44
N THR A 506 -15.42 26.72 -9.90
CA THR A 506 -16.37 27.46 -9.05
C THR A 506 -17.22 26.44 -8.30
N MET A 507 -16.77 26.05 -7.11
CA MET A 507 -17.42 25.03 -6.27
C MET A 507 -18.76 25.52 -5.71
N VAL A 508 -18.83 26.80 -5.35
CA VAL A 508 -20.00 27.37 -4.68
C VAL A 508 -20.43 28.64 -5.39
N SER A 509 -21.73 28.77 -5.63
CA SER A 509 -22.41 29.99 -6.09
C SER A 509 -23.78 30.10 -5.44
N ILE A 510 -24.05 31.22 -4.77
CA ILE A 510 -25.23 31.47 -3.93
C ILE A 510 -25.66 32.94 -4.07
N TRP A 511 -26.96 33.22 -4.20
CA TRP A 511 -27.52 34.59 -4.26
C TRP A 511 -27.75 35.14 -2.84
N HIS A 512 -27.61 36.46 -2.62
CA HIS A 512 -27.94 37.06 -1.31
C HIS A 512 -29.48 37.17 -1.12
N PRO A 513 -30.06 36.62 -0.03
CA PRO A 513 -31.52 36.47 0.10
C PRO A 513 -32.32 37.77 0.01
N HIS A 514 -31.77 38.88 0.51
CA HIS A 514 -32.46 40.18 0.55
C HIS A 514 -31.95 41.22 -0.45
N GLU A 515 -30.99 40.87 -1.33
CA GLU A 515 -30.40 41.83 -2.28
C GLU A 515 -30.51 41.40 -3.73
N ARG A 516 -31.08 42.30 -4.54
CA ARG A 516 -31.36 42.08 -5.96
C ARG A 516 -30.15 41.77 -6.84
N SER A 517 -28.92 42.09 -6.43
CA SER A 517 -27.71 41.97 -7.29
C SER A 517 -26.55 41.19 -6.67
N LYS A 518 -26.49 41.01 -5.34
CA LYS A 518 -25.30 40.41 -4.72
C LYS A 518 -25.29 38.88 -4.86
N ILE A 519 -24.20 38.37 -5.41
CA ILE A 519 -23.91 36.94 -5.54
C ILE A 519 -22.55 36.66 -4.90
N VAL A 520 -22.44 35.57 -4.13
CA VAL A 520 -21.18 35.09 -3.56
C VAL A 520 -20.75 33.79 -4.25
N THR A 521 -19.49 33.72 -4.68
CA THR A 521 -18.91 32.52 -5.31
C THR A 521 -17.61 32.08 -4.62
N GLY A 522 -17.47 30.78 -4.37
CA GLY A 522 -16.27 30.16 -3.76
C GLY A 522 -15.52 29.27 -4.74
N GLY A 523 -14.20 29.46 -4.85
CA GLY A 523 -13.36 28.76 -5.81
C GLY A 523 -12.52 27.60 -5.25
N GLY A 524 -12.04 26.73 -6.15
CA GLY A 524 -11.00 25.73 -5.90
C GLY A 524 -9.62 26.30 -5.58
N ASP A 525 -9.46 27.62 -5.74
CA ASP A 525 -8.30 28.42 -5.34
C ASP A 525 -8.31 28.80 -3.85
N GLY A 526 -9.45 28.63 -3.15
CA GLY A 526 -9.61 29.06 -1.76
C GLY A 526 -10.01 30.53 -1.60
N ILE A 527 -10.42 31.18 -2.71
CA ILE A 527 -10.87 32.57 -2.73
C ILE A 527 -12.40 32.63 -2.76
N ILE A 528 -12.99 33.56 -2.01
CA ILE A 528 -14.42 33.88 -2.09
C ILE A 528 -14.58 35.27 -2.72
N LYS A 529 -15.41 35.37 -3.75
CA LYS A 529 -15.66 36.61 -4.49
C LYS A 529 -17.13 37.00 -4.38
N MET A 530 -17.39 38.25 -4.03
CA MET A 530 -18.74 38.83 -4.00
C MET A 530 -18.90 39.78 -5.20
N TRP A 531 -19.97 39.58 -5.96
CA TRP A 531 -20.29 40.29 -7.19
C TRP A 531 -21.50 41.20 -6.96
N CYS A 532 -21.58 42.34 -7.65
CA CYS A 532 -22.70 43.29 -7.58
C CYS A 532 -23.02 43.94 -8.94
#